data_AF-A0A2R6J3C6-F1
#
_entry.id   AF-A0A2R6J3C6-F1
#
_cell.length_a   1.000
_cell.length_b   1.000
_cell.length_c   1.000
_cell.angle_alpha   90.00
_cell.angle_beta   90.00
_cell.angle_gamma   90.00
#
_symmetry.space_group_name_H-M   'P 1'
#
loop_
_entity.id
_entity.type
_entity.pdbx_description
1 polymer ?
#
loop_
_entity_poly.entity_id
_entity_poly.type
_entity_poly.pdbx_seq_one_letter_code
_entity_poly.pdbx_strand_id
1 'polypeptide(L)'
;QDEKEYDAIAFDEPLEVAACVGNVSWLDGERFAHTHAVCSREDGSTIAGHLNAGTVFAGELYLREFDAHLEREHDPTTDLDLWPL
;
A
#
# COMPACT_ATOMS: atom_id res chain seq x y z
N GLN A 1 2.02 -15.50 -6.82
CA GLN A 1 1.52 -14.52 -7.81
C GLN A 1 1.03 -15.19 -9.10
N ASP A 2 1.20 -16.51 -9.27
CA ASP A 2 0.69 -17.23 -10.46
C ASP A 2 -0.84 -17.16 -10.60
N GLU A 3 -1.54 -17.06 -9.47
CA GLU A 3 -3.01 -16.91 -9.41
C GLU A 3 -3.48 -15.48 -9.64
N LYS A 4 -2.57 -14.49 -9.63
CA LYS A 4 -2.86 -13.05 -9.74
C LYS A 4 -3.89 -12.50 -8.74
N GLU A 5 -4.11 -13.23 -7.65
CA GLU A 5 -5.04 -12.83 -6.59
C GLU A 5 -4.30 -12.26 -5.37
N TYR A 6 -5.00 -11.40 -4.63
CA TYR A 6 -4.53 -10.86 -3.35
C TYR A 6 -5.10 -11.69 -2.20
N ASP A 7 -4.23 -12.41 -1.51
CA ASP A 7 -4.55 -13.04 -0.23
C ASP A 7 -4.30 -12.07 0.93
N ALA A 8 -5.38 -11.52 1.47
CA ALA A 8 -5.29 -10.65 2.64
C ALA A 8 -5.00 -11.48 3.90
N ILE A 9 -3.97 -11.09 4.65
CA ILE A 9 -3.65 -11.64 5.97
C ILE A 9 -3.87 -10.54 7.01
N ALA A 10 -4.62 -10.85 8.05
CA ALA A 10 -4.89 -9.93 9.16
C ALA A 10 -4.05 -10.29 10.38
N PHE A 11 -3.56 -9.25 11.07
CA PHE A 11 -2.81 -9.37 12.32
C PHE A 11 -3.51 -8.51 13.37
N ASP A 12 -4.18 -9.15 14.32
CA ASP A 12 -4.92 -8.49 15.41
C ASP A 12 -4.02 -8.36 16.65
N GLU A 13 -3.01 -7.49 16.54
CA GLU A 13 -2.03 -7.24 17.58
C GLU A 13 -1.38 -5.86 17.42
N PRO A 14 -0.80 -5.28 18.48
CA PRO A 14 -0.03 -4.05 18.37
C PRO A 14 1.21 -4.25 17.49
N LEU A 15 1.38 -3.34 16.53
CA LEU A 15 2.51 -3.35 15.61
C LEU A 15 3.08 -1.94 15.48
N GLU A 16 4.40 -1.83 15.52
CA GLU A 16 5.10 -0.57 15.28
C GLU A 16 5.36 -0.40 13.77
N VAL A 17 4.92 0.72 13.19
CA VAL A 17 5.16 1.02 11.77
C VAL A 17 6.61 1.49 11.62
N ALA A 18 7.49 0.58 11.22
CA ALA A 18 8.91 0.89 10.99
C ALA A 18 9.11 1.68 9.69
N ALA A 19 8.30 1.40 8.67
CA ALA A 19 8.26 2.16 7.43
C ALA A 19 6.88 2.02 6.77
N CYS A 20 6.39 3.10 6.16
CA CYS A 20 5.24 3.08 5.27
C CYS A 20 5.56 3.94 4.06
N VAL A 21 5.59 3.33 2.88
CA VAL A 21 6.01 3.99 1.63
C VAL A 21 4.95 3.73 0.57
N GLY A 22 4.59 4.78 -0.16
CA GLY A 22 3.59 4.65 -1.19
C GLY A 22 3.44 5.89 -2.05
N ASN A 23 2.42 5.87 -2.87
CA ASN A 23 1.97 6.98 -3.71
C ASN A 23 0.46 7.12 -3.62
N VAL A 24 -0.01 8.31 -3.99
CA VAL A 24 -1.42 8.58 -4.25
C VAL A 24 -1.55 8.95 -5.72
N SER A 25 -2.42 8.26 -6.44
CA SER A 25 -2.71 8.48 -7.85
C SER A 25 -4.22 8.42 -8.11
N TRP A 26 -4.63 8.49 -9.37
CA TRP A 26 -6.02 8.30 -9.77
C TRP A 26 -6.27 6.84 -10.18
N LEU A 27 -7.46 6.34 -9.89
CA LEU A 27 -8.02 5.08 -10.40
C LEU A 27 -9.54 5.26 -10.46
N ASP A 28 -10.15 5.02 -11.62
CA ASP A 28 -11.60 5.15 -11.84
C ASP A 28 -12.19 6.50 -11.35
N GLY A 29 -11.44 7.60 -11.55
CA GLY A 29 -11.84 8.94 -11.13
C GLY A 29 -11.71 9.24 -9.63
N GLU A 30 -11.24 8.30 -8.82
CA GLU A 30 -11.05 8.43 -7.38
C GLU A 30 -9.58 8.44 -6.98
N ARG A 31 -9.29 8.90 -5.74
CA ARG A 31 -7.92 8.88 -5.20
C ARG A 31 -7.61 7.46 -4.76
N PHE A 32 -6.49 6.94 -5.23
CA PHE A 32 -6.01 5.61 -4.93
C PHE A 32 -4.65 5.68 -4.26
N ALA A 33 -4.57 5.17 -3.02
CA ALA A 33 -3.32 5.05 -2.29
C ALA A 33 -2.74 3.64 -2.50
N HIS A 34 -1.56 3.54 -3.12
CA HIS A 34 -0.80 2.30 -3.14
C HIS A 34 0.32 2.41 -2.10
N THR A 35 0.17 1.71 -0.99
CA THR A 35 1.15 1.72 0.11
C THR A 35 1.66 0.33 0.43
N HIS A 36 2.92 0.26 0.84
CA HIS A 36 3.55 -0.90 1.46
C HIS A 36 4.04 -0.49 2.84
N ALA A 37 3.92 -1.41 3.79
CA ALA A 37 4.32 -1.19 5.16
C ALA A 37 5.28 -2.29 5.65
N VAL A 38 6.17 -1.89 6.55
CA VAL A 38 6.95 -2.80 7.40
C VAL A 38 6.51 -2.55 8.83
N CYS A 39 5.99 -3.58 9.47
CA CYS A 39 5.46 -3.56 10.81
C CYS A 39 6.33 -4.45 11.71
N SER A 40 6.90 -3.89 12.77
CA SER A 40 7.65 -4.63 13.78
C SER A 40 6.74 -5.12 14.88
N ARG A 41 6.93 -6.38 15.26
CA ARG A 41 6.40 -6.99 16.49
C ARG A 41 7.27 -6.59 17.68
N GLU A 42 6.78 -6.87 18.88
CA GLU A 42 7.49 -6.60 20.14
C GLU A 42 8.85 -7.31 20.22
N ASP A 43 8.97 -8.51 19.64
CA ASP A 43 10.23 -9.28 19.60
C ASP A 43 11.20 -8.82 18.50
N GLY A 44 10.84 -7.79 17.74
CA GLY A 44 11.61 -7.26 16.61
C GLY A 44 11.45 -8.03 15.30
N SER A 45 10.67 -9.11 15.27
CA SER A 45 10.31 -9.77 14.01
C SER A 45 9.36 -8.89 13.20
N THR A 46 9.46 -8.96 11.87
CA THR A 46 8.76 -8.01 10.98
C THR A 46 7.78 -8.69 10.06
N ILE A 47 6.66 -8.01 9.82
CA ILE A 47 5.70 -8.29 8.77
C ILE A 47 5.87 -7.22 7.71
N ALA A 48 5.90 -7.59 6.44
CA ALA A 48 6.08 -6.64 5.35
C ALA A 48 5.23 -7.02 4.13
N GLY A 49 4.71 -6.00 3.44
CA GLY A 49 3.97 -6.19 2.20
C GLY A 49 3.07 -5.01 1.86
N HIS A 50 2.13 -5.26 0.93
CA HIS A 50 1.09 -4.30 0.58
C HIS A 50 0.18 -4.05 1.79
N LEU A 51 -0.04 -2.78 2.11
CA LEU A 51 -0.94 -2.40 3.20
C LEU A 51 -2.35 -2.19 2.64
N ASN A 52 -3.24 -3.15 2.94
CA ASN A 52 -4.64 -3.05 2.57
C ASN A 52 -5.40 -2.09 3.50
N ALA A 53 -5.29 -2.29 4.81
CA ALA A 53 -5.88 -1.43 5.83
C ALA A 53 -5.19 -1.62 7.19
N GLY A 54 -5.41 -0.68 8.11
CA GLY A 54 -4.97 -0.80 9.50
C GLY A 54 -5.69 0.21 10.40
N THR A 55 -5.82 -0.13 11.68
CA THR A 55 -6.34 0.79 12.70
C THR A 55 -5.17 1.53 13.34
N VAL A 56 -5.13 2.85 13.18
CA VAL A 56 -4.02 3.66 13.70
C VAL A 56 -4.24 3.97 15.19
N PHE A 57 -3.27 3.62 16.03
CA PHE A 57 -3.18 4.15 17.40
C PHE A 57 -2.58 5.57 17.38
N ALA A 58 -1.38 5.70 16.82
CA ALA A 58 -0.73 6.96 16.49
C ALA A 58 0.08 6.79 15.21
N GLY A 59 0.20 7.85 14.40
CA GLY A 59 0.94 7.81 13.16
C GLY A 59 1.26 9.20 12.66
N GLU A 60 2.48 9.37 12.16
CA GLU A 60 2.95 10.58 11.50
C GLU A 60 3.26 10.24 10.05
N LEU A 61 2.71 11.01 9.11
CA LEU A 61 2.90 10.79 7.69
C LEU A 61 3.48 12.04 7.04
N TYR A 62 4.43 11.84 6.14
CA TYR A 62 4.89 12.86 5.21
C TYR A 62 4.24 12.62 3.85
N LEU A 63 3.57 13.63 3.33
CA LEU A 63 2.98 13.60 1.99
C LEU A 63 3.52 14.78 1.18
N ARG A 64 3.88 14.51 -0.09
CA ARG A 64 4.30 15.53 -1.04
C ARG A 64 3.50 15.40 -2.32
N GLU A 65 2.84 16.49 -2.70
CA GLU A 65 2.14 16.59 -3.97
C GLU A 65 3.11 16.91 -5.12
N PHE A 66 2.75 16.46 -6.32
CA PHE A 66 3.44 16.76 -7.57
C PHE A 66 2.44 17.37 -8.57
N ASP A 67 2.91 18.30 -9.41
CA ASP A 67 2.14 18.84 -10.54
C ASP A 67 2.13 17.83 -11.70
N ALA A 68 1.50 16.69 -11.48
CA ALA A 68 1.38 15.60 -12.44
C ALA A 68 0.05 14.86 -12.22
N HIS A 69 -0.60 14.50 -13.32
CA HIS A 69 -1.77 13.64 -13.31
C HIS A 69 -1.35 12.21 -13.66
N LEU A 70 -1.30 11.33 -12.65
CA LEU A 70 -1.02 9.91 -12.83
C LEU A 70 -2.31 9.12 -12.64
N GLU A 71 -2.82 8.55 -13.72
CA GLU A 71 -3.99 7.68 -13.73
C GLU A 71 -3.53 6.24 -13.94
N ARG A 72 -4.09 5.32 -13.14
CA ARG A 72 -3.82 3.90 -13.27
C ARG A 72 -4.77 3.29 -14.29
N GLU A 73 -4.24 2.38 -15.09
CA GLU A 73 -4.98 1.59 -16.08
C GLU A 73 -4.71 0.11 -15.84
N HIS A 74 -5.71 -0.72 -16.13
CA HIS A 74 -5.59 -2.16 -16.05
C HIS A 74 -4.54 -2.69 -17.04
N ASP A 75 -3.49 -3.32 -16.51
CA ASP A 75 -2.47 -4.00 -17.32
C ASP A 75 -2.82 -5.50 -17.48
N PRO A 76 -3.14 -5.98 -18.70
CA PRO A 76 -3.56 -7.37 -18.91
C PRO A 76 -2.45 -8.39 -18.65
N THR A 77 -1.19 -7.95 -18.65
CA THR A 77 -0.05 -8.84 -18.38
C THR A 77 -0.01 -9.24 -16.91
N THR A 78 -0.13 -8.27 -16.01
CA THR A 78 -0.06 -8.46 -14.56
C THR A 78 -1.41 -8.62 -13.90
N ASP A 79 -2.50 -8.26 -14.60
CA ASP A 79 -3.87 -8.17 -14.06
C ASP A 79 -4.00 -7.12 -12.92
N LEU A 80 -3.11 -6.14 -12.90
CA LEU A 80 -3.04 -5.07 -11.91
C LEU A 80 -3.30 -3.70 -12.54
N ASP A 81 -3.69 -2.73 -11.71
CA ASP A 81 -3.80 -1.33 -12.13
C ASP A 81 -2.45 -0.62 -12.01
N LEU A 82 -1.82 -0.31 -13.14
CA LEU A 82 -0.48 0.27 -13.25
C LEU A 82 -0.52 1.64 -13.92
N TRP A 83 0.56 2.43 -13.81
CA TRP A 83 0.68 3.66 -14.60
C TRP A 83 1.13 3.31 -16.03
N PRO A 84 0.44 3.80 -17.08
CA PRO A 84 0.79 3.57 -18.48
C PRO A 84 1.90 4.53 -18.92
N LEU A 85 3.12 4.35 -18.40
CA LEU A 85 4.29 5.17 -18.71
C LEU A 85 5.17 4.58 -19.83
#